data_AF-A0A847QD23-F1
#
_entry.id   AF-A0A847QD23-F1
#
_cell.length_a   1.000
_cell.length_b   1.000
_cell.length_c   1.000
_cell.angle_alpha   90.00
_cell.angle_beta   90.00
_cell.angle_gamma   90.00
#
_symmetry.space_group_name_H-M   'P 1'
#
loop_
_entity.id
_entity.type
_entity.pdbx_description
1 polymer ?
#
loop_
_entity_poly.entity_id
_entity_poly.type
_entity_poly.pdbx_seq_one_letter_code
_entity_poly.pdbx_strand_id
1 'polypeptide(L)'
;MVNDEERKANVSNEAERYMHVHTFLNETNVADEHQHTMLGVSSPAREYGASHVHRLRGRTSYLSEDNNGHWHMYDVMTGPAIEMPDGTHTHYYNGKTSYDDRHCHTFADVTGLAPDQDFEDDCDDNYNHHKKHYKNKRPEDE
;
A
#
# COMPACT_ATOMS: atom_id res chain seq x y z
N MET A 1 -1.49 -11.70 32.10
CA MET A 1 -0.57 -11.48 30.98
C MET A 1 -1.03 -12.43 29.91
N VAL A 2 -1.62 -11.94 28.83
CA VAL A 2 -2.13 -12.80 27.75
C VAL A 2 -0.93 -13.14 26.87
N ASN A 3 -0.73 -14.43 26.57
CA ASN A 3 0.39 -14.92 25.76
C ASN A 3 0.24 -14.43 24.32
N ASP A 4 1.33 -13.98 23.68
CA ASP A 4 1.34 -13.58 22.26
C ASP A 4 0.91 -14.72 21.32
N GLU A 5 1.10 -15.98 21.73
CA GLU A 5 0.58 -17.15 20.99
C GLU A 5 -0.94 -17.27 21.07
N GLU A 6 -1.57 -16.92 22.20
CA GLU A 6 -3.04 -16.87 22.34
C GLU A 6 -3.64 -15.69 21.58
N ARG A 7 -2.87 -14.61 21.38
CA ARG A 7 -3.28 -13.44 20.58
C ARG A 7 -3.32 -13.77 19.09
N LYS A 8 -2.42 -14.61 18.59
CA LYS A 8 -2.38 -15.06 17.19
C LYS A 8 -3.41 -16.14 16.87
N ALA A 9 -3.79 -16.97 17.85
CA ALA A 9 -4.72 -18.07 17.65
C ALA A 9 -6.19 -17.66 17.37
N ASN A 10 -6.53 -16.37 17.38
CA ASN A 10 -7.91 -15.88 17.34
C ASN A 10 -8.18 -14.81 16.27
N VAL A 11 -7.23 -14.55 15.38
CA VAL A 11 -7.43 -13.63 14.25
C VAL A 11 -7.75 -14.50 13.03
N SER A 12 -8.97 -14.37 12.49
CA SER A 12 -9.34 -15.05 11.25
C SER A 12 -8.43 -14.60 10.10
N ASN A 13 -8.11 -15.47 9.13
CA ASN A 13 -7.38 -15.09 7.91
C ASN A 13 -7.93 -13.80 7.25
N GLU A 14 -9.24 -13.56 7.36
CA GLU A 14 -9.89 -12.35 6.87
C GLU A 14 -9.43 -11.07 7.59
N ALA A 15 -9.15 -11.14 8.89
CA ALA A 15 -8.68 -10.02 9.69
C ALA A 15 -7.16 -9.74 9.49
N GLU A 16 -6.38 -10.73 9.06
CA GLU A 16 -4.96 -10.54 8.67
C GLU A 16 -4.84 -9.89 7.28
N ARG A 17 -5.73 -10.22 6.33
CA ARG A 17 -5.86 -9.54 5.03
C ARG A 17 -6.22 -8.06 5.12
N TYR A 18 -6.62 -7.56 6.29
CA TYR A 18 -6.91 -6.14 6.52
C TYR A 18 -5.83 -5.40 7.32
N MET A 19 -4.69 -6.05 7.59
CA MET A 19 -3.59 -5.48 8.37
C MET A 19 -2.35 -5.15 7.51
N HIS A 20 -2.49 -5.04 6.19
CA HIS A 20 -1.41 -4.63 5.30
C HIS A 20 -1.49 -3.17 4.87
N VAL A 21 -0.43 -2.73 4.20
CA VAL A 21 -0.25 -1.40 3.63
C VAL A 21 0.40 -1.52 2.27
N HIS A 22 0.26 -0.50 1.43
CA HIS A 22 0.96 -0.42 0.16
C HIS A 22 1.92 0.77 0.13
N THR A 23 3.06 0.60 -0.54
CA THR A 23 3.89 1.72 -0.96
C THR A 23 3.20 2.49 -2.08
N PHE A 24 3.51 3.77 -2.23
CA PHE A 24 3.10 4.55 -3.39
C PHE A 24 4.17 5.59 -3.73
N LEU A 25 4.35 5.82 -5.02
CA LEU A 25 5.26 6.80 -5.58
C LEU A 25 4.64 7.34 -6.86
N ASN A 26 4.45 8.65 -6.96
CA ASN A 26 3.98 9.29 -8.18
C ASN A 26 4.46 10.74 -8.27
N GLU A 27 4.39 11.32 -9.46
CA GLU A 27 4.49 12.76 -9.65
C GLU A 27 3.08 13.36 -9.77
N THR A 28 2.91 14.60 -9.34
CA THR A 28 1.72 15.36 -9.64
C THR A 28 1.74 15.84 -11.09
N ASN A 29 0.60 16.27 -11.64
CA ASN A 29 0.63 16.96 -12.92
C ASN A 29 1.40 18.28 -12.82
N VAL A 30 1.76 18.83 -13.99
CA VAL A 30 2.32 20.19 -14.08
C VAL A 30 1.22 21.21 -13.84
N ALA A 31 1.41 22.08 -12.84
CA ALA A 31 0.58 23.27 -12.58
C ALA A 31 1.50 24.41 -12.13
N ASP A 32 1.21 25.63 -12.58
CA ASP A 32 2.07 26.81 -12.33
C ASP A 32 3.55 26.53 -12.69
N GLU A 33 3.75 25.94 -13.86
CA GLU A 33 5.05 25.61 -14.47
C GLU A 33 5.89 24.53 -13.76
N HIS A 34 5.38 23.89 -12.71
CA HIS A 34 6.12 22.84 -11.99
C HIS A 34 5.28 21.66 -11.51
N GLN A 35 5.95 20.68 -10.90
CA GLN A 35 5.35 19.45 -10.36
C GLN A 35 6.04 19.05 -9.05
N HIS A 36 5.35 18.27 -8.23
CA HIS A 36 5.93 17.68 -7.04
C HIS A 36 5.89 16.15 -7.07
N THR A 37 6.78 15.52 -6.30
CA THR A 37 6.78 14.09 -6.08
C THR A 37 6.00 13.74 -4.81
N MET A 38 5.27 12.64 -4.83
CA MET A 38 4.60 12.03 -3.70
C MET A 38 5.21 10.65 -3.45
N LEU A 39 5.68 10.39 -2.24
CA LEU A 39 6.22 9.10 -1.82
C LEU A 39 5.70 8.77 -0.43
N GLY A 40 5.26 7.54 -0.22
CA GLY A 40 4.87 7.10 1.11
C GLY A 40 4.39 5.67 1.19
N VAL A 41 3.79 5.37 2.34
CA VAL A 41 3.11 4.12 2.65
C VAL A 41 1.68 4.47 3.07
N SER A 42 0.72 3.69 2.59
CA SER A 42 -0.69 3.91 2.90
C SER A 42 -0.99 3.65 4.37
N SER A 43 -2.13 4.15 4.84
CA SER A 43 -2.69 3.67 6.11
C SER A 43 -3.10 2.19 6.00
N PRO A 44 -3.29 1.49 7.13
CA PRO A 44 -3.84 0.13 7.13
C PRO A 44 -5.14 0.03 6.34
N ALA A 45 -5.42 -1.15 5.80
CA ALA A 45 -6.63 -1.40 5.03
C ALA A 45 -7.89 -1.09 5.86
N ARG A 46 -8.91 -0.58 5.18
CA ARG A 46 -10.23 -0.34 5.75
C ARG A 46 -11.27 -0.99 4.85
N GLU A 47 -12.17 -1.77 5.45
CA GLU A 47 -13.27 -2.43 4.75
C GLU A 47 -14.07 -1.46 3.88
N TYR A 48 -14.43 -1.92 2.68
CA TYR A 48 -15.25 -1.20 1.71
C TYR A 48 -16.03 -2.19 0.83
N GLY A 49 -17.26 -2.50 1.25
CA GLY A 49 -18.10 -3.48 0.55
C GLY A 49 -17.50 -4.89 0.65
N ALA A 50 -17.26 -5.53 -0.50
CA ALA A 50 -16.61 -6.84 -0.58
C ALA A 50 -15.09 -6.76 -0.85
N SER A 51 -14.48 -5.61 -0.56
CA SER A 51 -13.05 -5.31 -0.76
C SER A 51 -12.58 -4.37 0.36
N HIS A 52 -11.42 -3.73 0.21
CA HIS A 52 -10.91 -2.69 1.09
C HIS A 52 -10.30 -1.53 0.31
N VAL A 53 -10.04 -0.45 1.04
CA VAL A 53 -9.40 0.76 0.56
C VAL A 53 -8.35 1.22 1.56
N HIS A 54 -7.40 2.03 1.09
CA HIS A 54 -6.41 2.65 1.95
C HIS A 54 -6.48 4.17 1.90
N ARG A 55 -6.09 4.83 2.99
CA ARG A 55 -5.91 6.28 3.02
C ARG A 55 -4.47 6.63 2.68
N LEU A 56 -4.29 7.57 1.76
CA LEU A 56 -3.00 8.17 1.40
C LEU A 56 -3.00 9.60 1.93
N ARG A 57 -2.12 9.91 2.88
CA ARG A 57 -2.05 11.24 3.48
C ARG A 57 -0.61 11.64 3.73
N GLY A 58 -0.26 12.85 3.33
CA GLY A 58 1.09 13.36 3.51
C GLY A 58 1.28 14.72 2.85
N ARG A 59 2.54 15.05 2.62
CA ARG A 59 2.97 16.22 1.89
C ARG A 59 3.74 15.81 0.64
N THR A 60 3.67 16.62 -0.40
CA THR A 60 4.50 16.48 -1.58
C THR A 60 5.96 16.86 -1.27
N SER A 61 6.88 16.59 -2.21
CA SER A 61 8.24 17.10 -2.14
C SER A 61 8.26 18.62 -2.10
N TYR A 62 9.30 19.19 -1.48
CA TYR A 62 9.56 20.62 -1.58
C TYR A 62 10.23 20.92 -2.92
N LEU A 63 9.70 21.86 -3.69
CA LEU A 63 10.35 22.37 -4.89
C LEU A 63 10.61 23.86 -4.68
N SER A 64 11.81 24.31 -5.06
CA SER A 64 12.20 25.71 -4.99
C SER A 64 12.38 26.25 -6.40
N GLU A 65 11.48 27.12 -6.83
CA GLU A 65 11.59 27.85 -8.09
C GLU A 65 11.78 29.33 -7.78
N ASP A 66 12.76 29.97 -8.44
CA ASP A 66 13.04 31.42 -8.30
C ASP A 66 13.07 31.98 -6.86
N ASN A 67 13.65 31.22 -5.92
CA ASN A 67 13.73 31.53 -4.48
C ASN A 67 12.38 31.58 -3.73
N ASN A 68 11.30 31.06 -4.32
CA ASN A 68 10.00 30.89 -3.68
C ASN A 68 9.56 29.43 -3.82
N GLY A 69 9.92 28.60 -2.83
CA GLY A 69 9.56 27.18 -2.85
C GLY A 69 8.41 26.85 -1.91
N HIS A 70 7.65 25.84 -2.28
CA HIS A 70 6.52 25.34 -1.49
C HIS A 70 6.36 23.82 -1.64
N TRP A 71 5.33 23.34 -0.96
CA TRP A 71 4.88 21.96 -0.94
C TRP A 71 3.36 21.99 -0.69
N HIS A 72 2.66 20.90 -1.02
CA HIS A 72 1.24 20.79 -0.76
C HIS A 72 0.91 19.57 0.11
N MET A 73 -0.19 19.62 0.82
CA MET A 73 -0.81 18.45 1.46
C MET A 73 -1.62 17.63 0.45
N TYR A 74 -1.71 16.33 0.68
CA TYR A 74 -2.71 15.46 0.06
C TYR A 74 -3.36 14.55 1.12
N ASP A 75 -4.62 14.20 0.88
CA ASP A 75 -5.41 13.35 1.76
C ASP A 75 -6.55 12.69 0.96
N VAL A 76 -6.33 11.46 0.51
CA VAL A 76 -7.24 10.75 -0.38
C VAL A 76 -7.47 9.30 0.07
N MET A 77 -8.56 8.72 -0.42
CA MET A 77 -8.78 7.27 -0.34
C MET A 77 -8.48 6.64 -1.69
N THR A 78 -7.87 5.47 -1.68
CA THR A 78 -7.76 4.64 -2.88
C THR A 78 -9.13 4.09 -3.31
N GLY A 79 -9.19 3.56 -4.52
CA GLY A 79 -10.25 2.66 -4.96
C GLY A 79 -10.14 1.26 -4.34
N PRO A 80 -11.14 0.39 -4.58
CA PRO A 80 -11.11 -1.02 -4.19
C PRO A 80 -9.89 -1.77 -4.73
N ALA A 81 -9.58 -2.92 -4.12
CA ALA A 81 -8.48 -3.77 -4.56
C ALA A 81 -8.67 -4.22 -6.02
N ILE A 82 -7.57 -4.26 -6.76
CA ILE A 82 -7.48 -4.77 -8.12
C ILE A 82 -6.55 -5.98 -8.09
N GLU A 83 -7.13 -7.16 -8.27
CA GLU A 83 -6.45 -8.45 -8.20
C GLU A 83 -5.52 -8.68 -9.39
N MET A 84 -4.31 -9.17 -9.13
CA MET A 84 -3.32 -9.55 -10.14
C MET A 84 -3.28 -11.09 -10.31
N PRO A 85 -2.85 -11.59 -11.49
CA PRO A 85 -2.83 -13.04 -11.76
C PRO A 85 -1.93 -13.88 -10.83
N ASP A 86 -0.97 -13.26 -10.15
CA ASP A 86 -0.01 -13.92 -9.26
C ASP A 86 -0.46 -13.98 -7.79
N GLY A 87 -1.70 -13.55 -7.50
CA GLY A 87 -2.21 -13.50 -6.13
C GLY A 87 -1.68 -12.30 -5.32
N THR A 88 -1.19 -11.27 -5.98
CA THR A 88 -1.02 -9.94 -5.40
C THR A 88 -2.17 -9.02 -5.79
N HIS A 89 -2.30 -7.87 -5.14
CA HIS A 89 -3.24 -6.83 -5.54
C HIS A 89 -2.62 -5.43 -5.42
N THR A 90 -3.26 -4.46 -6.09
CA THR A 90 -2.95 -3.03 -6.00
C THR A 90 -4.23 -2.22 -5.85
N HIS A 91 -4.09 -0.92 -5.60
CA HIS A 91 -5.20 0.02 -5.58
C HIS A 91 -4.90 1.22 -6.48
N TYR A 92 -5.85 1.58 -7.35
CA TYR A 92 -5.82 2.85 -8.04
C TYR A 92 -6.16 4.01 -7.10
N TYR A 93 -5.53 5.16 -7.28
CA TYR A 93 -5.87 6.39 -6.56
C TYR A 93 -5.74 7.60 -7.46
N ASN A 94 -6.52 8.63 -7.15
CA ASN A 94 -6.37 9.96 -7.74
C ASN A 94 -6.81 11.02 -6.75
N GLY A 95 -6.51 12.28 -7.06
CA GLY A 95 -6.95 13.37 -6.24
C GLY A 95 -6.34 14.71 -6.62
N LYS A 96 -6.43 15.62 -5.66
CA LYS A 96 -5.95 16.98 -5.76
C LYS A 96 -5.25 17.37 -4.46
N THR A 97 -4.16 18.09 -4.57
CA THR A 97 -3.44 18.63 -3.42
C THR A 97 -4.19 19.82 -2.81
N SER A 98 -3.75 20.27 -1.62
CA SER A 98 -4.20 21.54 -1.05
C SER A 98 -3.89 22.71 -1.98
N TYR A 99 -4.65 23.80 -1.82
CA TYR A 99 -4.42 25.05 -2.55
C TYR A 99 -3.45 25.92 -1.75
N ASP A 100 -2.20 25.96 -2.21
CA ASP A 100 -1.11 26.72 -1.61
C ASP A 100 -0.41 27.52 -2.70
N ASP A 101 0.17 28.67 -2.35
CA ASP A 101 0.79 29.60 -3.31
C ASP A 101 0.00 29.83 -4.62
N ARG A 102 -1.32 29.98 -4.48
CA ARG A 102 -2.28 30.29 -5.56
C ARG A 102 -2.49 29.19 -6.60
N HIS A 103 -1.97 27.99 -6.41
CA HIS A 103 -2.29 26.83 -7.25
C HIS A 103 -2.36 25.53 -6.43
N CYS A 104 -2.50 24.43 -7.15
CA CYS A 104 -2.71 23.09 -6.63
C CYS A 104 -2.49 22.11 -7.78
N HIS A 105 -2.13 20.88 -7.46
CA HIS A 105 -1.92 19.84 -8.47
C HIS A 105 -2.97 18.75 -8.35
N THR A 106 -3.27 18.13 -9.47
CA THR A 106 -3.94 16.84 -9.58
C THR A 106 -2.92 15.72 -9.70
N PHE A 107 -3.33 14.51 -9.34
CA PHE A 107 -2.50 13.32 -9.48
C PHE A 107 -3.37 12.08 -9.64
N ALA A 108 -2.82 11.03 -10.27
CA ALA A 108 -3.42 9.73 -10.39
C ALA A 108 -2.35 8.66 -10.60
N ASP A 109 -2.44 7.54 -9.89
CA ASP A 109 -1.51 6.41 -10.05
C ASP A 109 -2.09 5.13 -9.40
N VAL A 110 -1.31 4.07 -9.33
CA VAL A 110 -1.58 2.84 -8.58
C VAL A 110 -0.58 2.66 -7.45
N THR A 111 -0.99 1.97 -6.39
CA THR A 111 -0.07 1.60 -5.32
C THR A 111 0.88 0.48 -5.76
N GLY A 112 1.93 0.23 -4.99
CA GLY A 112 2.73 -0.99 -5.12
C GLY A 112 1.88 -2.25 -4.90
N LEU A 113 2.42 -3.40 -5.32
CA LEU A 113 1.78 -4.70 -5.09
C LEU A 113 1.90 -5.09 -3.60
N ALA A 114 0.85 -5.71 -3.06
CA ALA A 114 0.91 -6.45 -1.81
C ALA A 114 0.31 -7.85 -2.03
N PRO A 115 0.78 -8.89 -1.33
CA PRO A 115 0.19 -10.21 -1.44
C PRO A 115 -1.20 -10.24 -0.79
N ASP A 116 -2.08 -11.06 -1.33
CA ASP A 116 -3.43 -11.31 -0.79
C ASP A 116 -3.43 -12.28 0.40
N GLN A 117 -2.32 -12.99 0.58
CA GLN A 117 -2.10 -14.03 1.58
C GLN A 117 -0.72 -13.80 2.17
N ASP A 118 -0.56 -13.94 3.49
CA ASP A 118 0.76 -14.03 4.09
C ASP A 118 1.47 -15.26 3.51
N PHE A 119 2.37 -15.04 2.56
CA PHE A 119 3.38 -16.03 2.23
C PHE A 119 4.20 -16.21 3.52
N GLU A 120 4.29 -17.44 4.03
CA GLU A 120 5.20 -17.72 5.14
C GLU A 120 6.59 -17.22 4.70
N ASP A 121 7.09 -16.20 5.41
CA ASP A 121 8.39 -15.58 5.16
C ASP A 121 9.46 -16.68 5.18
N ASP A 122 10.00 -17.01 4.02
CA ASP A 122 11.12 -17.95 3.86
C ASP A 122 12.45 -17.24 4.18
N CYS A 123 12.44 -16.26 5.10
CA CYS A 123 13.65 -15.79 5.74
C CYS A 123 14.09 -16.87 6.74
N ASP A 124 14.81 -17.85 6.22
CA ASP A 124 15.39 -19.02 6.91
C ASP A 124 16.23 -18.61 8.14
N ASP A 125 15.57 -18.36 9.27
CA ASP A 125 16.19 -18.44 10.59
C ASP A 125 15.95 -19.86 11.12
N ASN A 126 16.93 -20.68 10.80
CA ASN A 126 17.10 -22.07 11.15
C ASN A 126 16.87 -22.32 12.67
N TYR A 127 15.62 -22.48 13.10
CA TYR A 127 15.26 -23.06 14.40
C TYR A 127 13.96 -23.88 14.31
N ASN A 128 14.09 -25.02 13.63
CA ASN A 128 13.44 -26.28 13.97
C ASN A 128 11.95 -26.20 14.36
N HIS A 129 11.08 -25.94 13.38
CA HIS A 129 9.67 -26.32 13.53
C HIS A 129 9.34 -27.48 12.57
N HIS A 130 9.29 -28.69 13.14
CA HIS A 130 8.63 -29.82 12.51
C HIS A 130 7.22 -29.41 12.06
N LYS A 131 6.98 -29.27 10.75
CA LYS A 131 5.63 -29.28 10.20
C LYS A 131 5.54 -30.11 8.92
N LYS A 132 4.41 -30.81 8.85
CA LYS A 132 4.11 -31.92 7.95
C LYS A 132 3.87 -31.39 6.54
N HIS A 133 4.62 -31.91 5.58
CA HIS A 133 4.40 -31.65 4.16
C HIS A 133 3.04 -32.20 3.71
N TYR A 134 2.13 -31.33 3.25
CA TYR A 134 1.16 -31.71 2.24
C TYR A 134 1.75 -31.40 0.87
N LYS A 135 2.05 -32.46 0.12
CA LYS A 135 2.67 -32.41 -1.20
C LYS A 135 1.62 -32.03 -2.23
N ASN A 136 1.62 -30.78 -2.69
CA ASN A 136 1.10 -30.47 -4.01
C ASN A 136 2.30 -30.34 -4.95
N LYS A 137 2.47 -31.32 -5.84
CA LYS A 137 3.52 -31.34 -6.86
C LYS A 137 3.26 -30.23 -7.89
N ARG A 138 4.29 -29.49 -8.30
CA ARG A 138 4.23 -28.63 -9.49
C ARG A 138 4.15 -29.52 -10.75
N PRO A 139 3.46 -29.08 -11.82
CA PRO A 139 3.27 -29.88 -13.04
C PRO A 139 4.53 -30.15 -13.88
N GLU A 140 5.70 -29.73 -13.42
CA GLU A 140 6.92 -29.61 -14.23
C GLU A 140 7.97 -30.70 -13.89
N ASP A 141 7.65 -31.63 -12.99
CA ASP A 141 8.56 -32.69 -12.52
C ASP A 141 8.29 -34.07 -13.16
N GLU A 142 8.00 -34.14 -14.48
CA GLU A 142 7.95 -35.40 -15.26
C GLU A 142 9.16 -35.57 -16.19
#